data_AF-X0YZ11-F1
#
_entry.id   AF-X0YZ11-F1
#
_cell.length_a   1.000
_cell.length_b   1.000
_cell.length_c   1.000
_cell.angle_alpha   90.00
_cell.angle_beta   90.00
_cell.angle_gamma   90.00
#
_symmetry.space_group_name_H-M   'P 1'
#
loop_
_entity.id
_entity.type
_entity.pdbx_description
1 polymer ?
#
loop_
_entity_poly.entity_id
_entity_poly.type
_entity_poly.pdbx_seq_one_letter_code
_entity_poly.pdbx_strand_id
1 'polypeptide(L)'
;MKSYNPWQKDREDSVIAINKNIHFIMEALGGGYIYSLEESNYIILRLLDDVSGIDIIWKKDNQIKGIASRVQWEEKPHDNFTIRCKRKSGAETEYKKRLETIGESFGPHLTMQMYCNNREENIFESMAIIKTEDLYLLIITRPDLVHESKSDNFFKYISWDDIRNETDISIFIKRKGEILEREPRLN
;
A
#
# COMPACT_ATOMS: atom_id res chain seq x y z
N MET A 1 -14.37 -14.50 -26.72
CA MET A 1 -13.67 -15.05 -25.53
C MET A 1 -13.03 -13.88 -24.82
N LYS A 2 -13.46 -13.55 -23.59
CA LYS A 2 -12.77 -12.54 -22.76
C LYS A 2 -11.41 -13.15 -22.39
N SER A 3 -10.31 -12.50 -22.77
CA SER A 3 -8.97 -12.93 -22.36
C SER A 3 -8.89 -12.88 -20.84
N TYR A 4 -8.54 -14.00 -20.21
CA TYR A 4 -8.16 -14.05 -18.80
C TYR A 4 -7.06 -13.02 -18.57
N ASN A 5 -7.31 -12.00 -17.75
CA ASN A 5 -6.37 -10.94 -17.47
C ASN A 5 -5.91 -11.08 -16.02
N PRO A 6 -4.74 -11.68 -15.75
CA PRO A 6 -4.28 -12.01 -14.40
C PRO A 6 -4.30 -10.81 -13.43
N TRP A 7 -4.06 -9.61 -13.94
CA TRP A 7 -4.08 -8.37 -13.14
C TRP A 7 -5.47 -8.01 -12.61
N GLN A 8 -6.55 -8.28 -13.36
CA GLN A 8 -7.91 -7.99 -12.88
C GLN A 8 -8.27 -8.87 -11.69
N LYS A 9 -7.86 -10.15 -11.74
CA LYS A 9 -8.07 -11.08 -10.63
C LYS A 9 -7.24 -10.71 -9.39
N ASP A 10 -5.97 -10.33 -9.57
CA ASP A 10 -5.13 -9.86 -8.45
C ASP A 10 -5.71 -8.63 -7.74
N ARG A 11 -6.34 -7.76 -8.54
CA ARG A 11 -7.04 -6.57 -8.06
C ARG A 11 -8.30 -6.95 -7.27
N GLU A 12 -9.20 -7.74 -7.86
CA GLU A 12 -10.42 -8.25 -7.20
C GLU A 12 -10.09 -8.95 -5.85
N ASP A 13 -9.08 -9.82 -5.85
CA ASP A 13 -8.64 -10.53 -4.63
C ASP A 13 -8.17 -9.54 -3.55
N SER A 14 -7.48 -8.46 -3.94
CA SER A 14 -7.00 -7.43 -3.01
C SER A 14 -8.15 -6.71 -2.32
N VAL A 15 -9.21 -6.36 -3.06
CA VAL A 15 -10.41 -5.74 -2.48
C VAL A 15 -11.15 -6.67 -1.53
N ILE A 16 -11.26 -7.95 -1.87
CA ILE A 16 -11.86 -8.95 -0.96
C ILE A 16 -11.06 -8.98 0.36
N ALA A 17 -9.73 -9.04 0.28
CA ALA A 17 -8.86 -9.04 1.46
C ALA A 17 -8.98 -7.76 2.28
N ILE A 18 -8.99 -6.59 1.63
CA ILE A 18 -9.17 -5.28 2.27
C ILE A 18 -10.51 -5.22 2.99
N ASN A 19 -11.61 -5.59 2.33
CA ASN A 19 -12.95 -5.56 2.91
C ASN A 19 -13.07 -6.49 4.13
N LYS A 20 -12.49 -7.69 4.04
CA LYS A 20 -12.48 -8.65 5.17
C LYS A 20 -11.71 -8.10 6.38
N ASN A 21 -10.63 -7.37 6.12
CA ASN A 21 -9.70 -6.89 7.14
C ASN A 21 -9.83 -5.39 7.42
N ILE A 22 -10.92 -4.76 6.98
CA ILE A 22 -11.14 -3.31 7.01
C ILE A 22 -11.04 -2.73 8.41
N HIS A 23 -11.44 -3.49 9.43
CA HIS A 23 -11.39 -3.09 10.82
C HIS A 23 -9.94 -2.83 11.30
N PHE A 24 -8.95 -3.60 10.84
CA PHE A 24 -7.55 -3.36 11.15
C PHE A 24 -7.03 -2.08 10.49
N ILE A 25 -7.49 -1.79 9.28
CA ILE A 25 -7.14 -0.55 8.57
C ILE A 25 -7.77 0.66 9.28
N MET A 26 -9.04 0.56 9.67
CA MET A 26 -9.72 1.60 10.43
C MET A 26 -9.06 1.83 11.79
N GLU A 27 -8.70 0.76 12.49
CA GLU A 27 -7.94 0.83 13.75
C GLU A 27 -6.63 1.59 13.56
N ALA A 28 -5.88 1.26 12.49
CA ALA A 28 -4.62 1.91 12.11
C ALA A 28 -4.75 3.39 11.71
N LEU A 29 -5.94 3.82 11.27
CA LEU A 29 -6.23 5.20 10.87
C LEU A 29 -7.00 5.99 11.94
N GLY A 30 -7.26 5.38 13.10
CA GLY A 30 -8.05 5.99 14.17
C GLY A 30 -9.53 6.18 13.81
N GLY A 31 -10.12 5.25 13.06
CA GLY A 31 -11.51 5.24 12.62
C GLY A 31 -11.75 5.89 11.24
N GLY A 32 -12.96 6.43 11.03
CA GLY A 32 -13.39 7.03 9.76
C GLY A 32 -14.12 6.06 8.84
N TYR A 33 -14.06 6.33 7.55
CA TYR A 33 -14.69 5.54 6.49
C TYR A 33 -13.68 5.23 5.40
N ILE A 34 -13.75 4.02 4.85
CA ILE A 34 -12.89 3.54 3.77
C ILE A 34 -13.77 3.26 2.56
N TYR A 35 -13.37 3.80 1.42
CA TYR A 35 -14.03 3.60 0.14
C TYR A 35 -13.00 3.04 -0.85
N SER A 36 -13.24 1.84 -1.35
CA SER A 36 -12.47 1.31 -2.48
C SER A 36 -12.84 2.06 -3.76
N LEU A 37 -11.84 2.40 -4.58
CA LEU A 37 -12.07 3.00 -5.90
C LEU A 37 -12.30 1.95 -6.99
N GLU A 38 -12.14 0.67 -6.66
CA GLU A 38 -12.28 -0.42 -7.61
C GLU A 38 -13.71 -0.54 -8.15
N GLU A 39 -13.79 -1.05 -9.39
CA GLU A 39 -15.05 -1.30 -10.13
C GLU A 39 -15.93 -0.07 -10.39
N SER A 40 -15.43 1.12 -10.13
CA SER A 40 -16.16 2.34 -10.43
C SER A 40 -16.27 2.60 -11.93
N ASN A 41 -17.50 2.83 -12.40
CA ASN A 41 -17.75 3.26 -13.78
C ASN A 41 -17.50 4.76 -13.98
N TYR A 42 -17.28 5.52 -12.91
CA TYR A 42 -17.03 6.96 -12.98
C TYR A 42 -15.59 7.23 -13.42
N ILE A 43 -15.45 8.03 -14.49
CA ILE A 43 -14.16 8.35 -15.09
C ILE A 43 -13.17 8.93 -14.08
N ILE A 44 -13.63 9.77 -13.15
CA ILE A 44 -12.76 10.39 -12.15
C ILE A 44 -12.14 9.35 -11.22
N LEU A 45 -12.91 8.34 -10.79
CA LEU A 45 -12.42 7.30 -9.89
C LEU A 45 -11.44 6.36 -10.61
N ARG A 46 -11.67 6.09 -11.90
CA ARG A 46 -10.67 5.38 -12.72
C ARG A 46 -9.38 6.17 -12.90
N LEU A 47 -9.45 7.50 -13.07
CA LEU A 47 -8.25 8.32 -13.15
C LEU A 47 -7.44 8.31 -11.84
N LEU A 48 -8.11 8.37 -10.69
CA LEU A 48 -7.45 8.27 -9.38
C LEU A 48 -6.71 6.94 -9.21
N ASP A 49 -7.30 5.85 -9.68
CA ASP A 49 -6.70 4.52 -9.64
C ASP A 49 -5.56 4.37 -10.66
N ASP A 50 -5.85 4.54 -11.95
CA ASP A 50 -4.90 4.26 -13.05
C ASP A 50 -3.73 5.27 -13.13
N VAL A 51 -4.02 6.55 -12.84
CA VAL A 51 -3.06 7.65 -13.01
C VAL A 51 -2.41 8.01 -11.68
N SER A 52 -3.22 8.24 -10.63
CA SER A 52 -2.71 8.66 -9.32
C SER A 52 -2.21 7.50 -8.45
N GLY A 53 -2.58 6.25 -8.77
CA GLY A 53 -2.24 5.09 -7.96
C GLY A 53 -2.86 5.14 -6.56
N ILE A 54 -4.10 5.64 -6.48
CA ILE A 54 -4.92 5.65 -5.29
C ILE A 54 -5.92 4.51 -5.42
N ASP A 55 -5.78 3.49 -4.58
CA ASP A 55 -6.68 2.32 -4.57
C ASP A 55 -7.85 2.54 -3.60
N ILE A 56 -7.59 3.26 -2.51
CA ILE A 56 -8.54 3.49 -1.41
C ILE A 56 -8.63 4.98 -1.10
N ILE A 57 -9.84 5.45 -0.79
CA ILE A 57 -10.10 6.74 -0.16
C ILE A 57 -10.47 6.54 1.31
N TRP A 58 -9.71 7.15 2.20
CA TRP A 58 -10.08 7.30 3.60
C TRP A 58 -10.68 8.67 3.86
N LYS A 59 -11.80 8.70 4.59
CA LYS A 59 -12.50 9.92 5.00
C LYS A 59 -12.74 9.91 6.49
N LYS A 60 -12.28 10.95 7.19
CA LYS A 60 -12.62 11.20 8.60
C LYS A 60 -12.86 12.69 8.78
N ASP A 61 -13.99 13.04 9.41
CA ASP A 61 -14.41 14.43 9.58
C ASP A 61 -14.39 15.21 8.25
N ASN A 62 -13.60 16.27 8.14
CA ASN A 62 -13.41 17.09 6.94
C ASN A 62 -12.12 16.75 6.16
N GLN A 63 -11.49 15.62 6.47
CA GLN A 63 -10.28 15.15 5.81
C GLN A 63 -10.58 13.98 4.87
N ILE A 64 -9.95 14.03 3.70
CA ILE A 64 -9.94 12.93 2.72
C ILE A 64 -8.48 12.68 2.37
N LYS A 65 -8.04 11.42 2.49
CA LYS A 65 -6.69 10.98 2.11
C LYS A 65 -6.80 9.81 1.12
N GLY A 66 -6.07 9.90 0.02
CA GLY A 66 -5.86 8.75 -0.87
C GLY A 66 -4.82 7.81 -0.29
N ILE A 67 -5.02 6.51 -0.48
CA ILE A 67 -4.13 5.46 0.00
C ILE A 67 -3.76 4.55 -1.17
N ALA A 68 -2.46 4.36 -1.41
CA ALA A 68 -1.96 3.26 -2.21
C ALA A 68 -1.96 2.00 -1.35
N SER A 69 -2.52 0.91 -1.84
CA SER A 69 -2.64 -0.34 -1.11
C SER A 69 -2.02 -1.49 -1.88
N ARG A 70 -1.26 -2.32 -1.16
CA ARG A 70 -0.72 -3.56 -1.67
C ARG A 70 -1.07 -4.70 -0.73
N VAL A 71 -1.76 -5.71 -1.25
CA VAL A 71 -2.02 -6.95 -0.52
C VAL A 71 -1.11 -8.05 -1.08
N GLN A 72 -0.50 -8.81 -0.18
CA GLN A 72 0.26 -10.01 -0.54
C GLN A 72 -0.23 -11.18 0.28
N TRP A 73 -0.18 -12.37 -0.32
CA TRP A 73 -0.59 -13.62 0.31
C TRP A 73 0.62 -14.53 0.44
N GLU A 74 1.08 -14.73 1.66
CA GLU A 74 2.29 -15.48 1.98
C GLU A 74 2.06 -16.29 3.27
N GLU A 75 2.60 -17.50 3.34
CA GLU A 75 2.53 -18.31 4.58
C GLU A 75 3.22 -17.63 5.76
N LYS A 76 4.26 -16.84 5.46
CA LYS A 76 4.97 -16.02 6.44
C LYS A 76 5.13 -14.59 5.91
N PRO A 77 4.65 -13.58 6.64
CA PRO A 77 4.78 -12.19 6.19
C PRO A 77 6.25 -11.76 6.21
N HIS A 78 6.64 -10.99 5.19
CA HIS A 78 7.98 -10.43 5.10
C HIS A 78 8.14 -9.10 5.84
N ASP A 79 7.02 -8.46 6.25
CA ASP A 79 7.00 -7.20 6.98
C ASP A 79 7.86 -6.10 6.33
N ASN A 80 7.69 -5.90 5.02
CA ASN A 80 8.39 -4.88 4.26
C ASN A 80 7.43 -4.09 3.37
N PHE A 81 7.85 -2.91 2.91
CA PHE A 81 7.25 -2.29 1.74
C PHE A 81 7.96 -2.80 0.48
N THR A 82 7.21 -3.23 -0.53
CA THR A 82 7.72 -3.61 -1.85
C THR A 82 7.26 -2.64 -2.91
N ILE A 83 8.22 -2.02 -3.60
CA ILE A 83 7.96 -1.10 -4.71
C ILE A 83 8.43 -1.73 -6.00
N ARG A 84 7.51 -1.83 -6.97
CA ARG A 84 7.85 -2.37 -8.27
C ARG A 84 8.55 -1.31 -9.12
N CYS A 85 9.82 -1.56 -9.45
CA CYS A 85 10.71 -0.62 -10.11
C CYS A 85 10.90 -0.90 -11.60
N LYS A 86 10.70 -2.13 -12.09
CA LYS A 86 10.66 -2.48 -13.53
C LYS A 86 9.63 -3.59 -13.81
N ARG A 87 8.83 -3.43 -14.87
CA ARG A 87 8.02 -4.51 -15.47
C ARG A 87 8.75 -5.09 -16.68
N LYS A 88 8.61 -6.39 -16.93
CA LYS A 88 9.09 -7.05 -18.16
C LYS A 88 8.49 -6.43 -19.44
N SER A 89 7.32 -5.80 -19.34
CA SER A 89 6.61 -5.16 -20.46
C SER A 89 7.11 -3.76 -20.85
N GLY A 90 8.06 -3.17 -20.11
CA GLY A 90 8.59 -1.81 -20.39
C GLY A 90 7.65 -0.65 -20.01
N ALA A 91 6.46 -0.93 -19.46
CA ALA A 91 5.55 0.10 -18.96
C ALA A 91 6.15 0.88 -17.78
N GLU A 92 5.81 2.18 -17.69
CA GLU A 92 6.31 3.10 -16.67
C GLU A 92 5.99 2.61 -15.25
N THR A 93 6.99 2.71 -14.36
CA THR A 93 6.95 2.02 -13.07
C THR A 93 6.38 2.89 -11.98
N GLU A 94 5.85 2.25 -10.94
CA GLU A 94 5.30 2.91 -9.76
C GLU A 94 6.34 3.84 -9.11
N TYR A 95 7.60 3.39 -9.08
CA TYR A 95 8.73 4.20 -8.62
C TYR A 95 8.93 5.47 -9.44
N LYS A 96 8.95 5.36 -10.77
CA LYS A 96 9.17 6.51 -11.66
C LYS A 96 7.98 7.48 -11.59
N LYS A 97 6.75 6.96 -11.67
CA LYS A 97 5.53 7.77 -11.53
C LYS A 97 5.52 8.58 -10.25
N ARG A 98 5.88 7.97 -9.12
CA ARG A 98 5.88 8.63 -7.81
C ARG A 98 6.98 9.67 -7.68
N LEU A 99 8.21 9.35 -8.09
CA LEU A 99 9.30 10.34 -8.02
C LEU A 99 9.04 11.60 -8.82
N GLU A 100 8.39 11.47 -9.98
CA GLU A 100 8.08 12.61 -10.85
C GLU A 100 6.86 13.42 -10.37
N THR A 101 6.14 12.96 -9.35
CA THR A 101 4.86 13.56 -8.94
C THR A 101 4.75 13.91 -7.46
N ILE A 102 5.70 13.48 -6.62
CA ILE A 102 5.73 13.85 -5.19
C ILE A 102 5.71 15.37 -5.06
N GLY A 103 4.65 15.89 -4.42
CA GLY A 103 4.44 17.32 -4.19
C GLY A 103 3.82 18.10 -5.35
N GLU A 104 3.77 17.54 -6.56
CA GLU A 104 3.32 18.27 -7.77
C GLU A 104 2.01 17.73 -8.36
N SER A 105 1.64 16.48 -8.10
CA SER A 105 0.41 15.88 -8.61
C SER A 105 -0.49 15.32 -7.52
N PHE A 106 -1.75 15.09 -7.88
CA PHE A 106 -2.68 14.38 -7.01
C PHE A 106 -2.27 12.90 -6.93
N GLY A 107 -1.75 12.49 -5.79
CA GLY A 107 -1.33 11.11 -5.48
C GLY A 107 -1.81 10.72 -4.09
N PRO A 108 -1.60 9.46 -3.67
CA PRO A 108 -1.99 9.05 -2.33
C PRO A 108 -1.10 9.70 -1.30
N HIS A 109 -1.74 10.06 -0.20
CA HIS A 109 -1.08 10.59 0.97
C HIS A 109 -0.44 9.47 1.81
N LEU A 110 -1.03 8.27 1.79
CA LEU A 110 -0.54 7.11 2.54
C LEU A 110 -0.22 5.94 1.60
N THR A 111 0.77 5.15 1.98
CA THR A 111 1.03 3.83 1.42
C THR A 111 0.76 2.77 2.49
N MET A 112 -0.01 1.75 2.14
CA MET A 112 -0.32 0.60 2.96
C MET A 112 0.18 -0.68 2.29
N GLN A 113 0.81 -1.54 3.07
CA GLN A 113 1.08 -2.92 2.66
C GLN A 113 0.56 -3.89 3.70
N MET A 114 -0.22 -4.87 3.26
CA MET A 114 -0.86 -5.88 4.10
C MET A 114 -0.48 -7.28 3.63
N TYR A 115 -0.19 -8.15 4.59
CA TYR A 115 0.00 -9.57 4.38
C TYR A 115 -1.18 -10.36 4.94
N CYS A 116 -1.67 -11.28 4.12
CA CYS A 116 -2.64 -12.29 4.51
C CYS A 116 -2.04 -13.69 4.33
N ASN A 117 -2.60 -14.70 5.00
CA ASN A 117 -2.10 -16.07 4.90
C ASN A 117 -2.19 -16.66 3.48
N ASN A 118 -3.37 -16.64 2.86
CA ASN A 118 -3.65 -17.15 1.52
C ASN A 118 -4.89 -16.47 0.93
N ARG A 119 -5.07 -16.59 -0.39
CA ARG A 119 -6.15 -15.91 -1.14
C ARG A 119 -7.55 -16.41 -0.82
N GLU A 120 -7.68 -17.66 -0.37
CA GLU A 120 -8.98 -18.26 -0.08
C GLU A 120 -9.51 -17.75 1.26
N GLU A 121 -8.65 -17.74 2.27
CA GLU A 121 -9.04 -17.40 3.63
C GLU A 121 -8.83 -15.92 3.95
N ASN A 122 -7.87 -15.22 3.34
CA ASN A 122 -7.61 -13.80 3.59
C ASN A 122 -7.44 -13.46 5.10
N ILE A 123 -6.83 -14.36 5.88
CA ILE A 123 -6.57 -14.13 7.30
C ILE A 123 -5.43 -13.13 7.41
N PHE A 124 -5.68 -12.03 8.12
CA PHE A 124 -4.68 -11.02 8.44
C PHE A 124 -3.48 -11.61 9.18
N GLU A 125 -2.27 -11.31 8.69
CA GLU A 125 -1.01 -11.66 9.32
C GLU A 125 -0.26 -10.41 9.81
N SER A 126 -0.14 -9.40 8.96
CA SER A 126 0.48 -8.12 9.35
C SER A 126 0.15 -7.00 8.37
N MET A 127 0.35 -5.75 8.80
CA MET A 127 0.20 -4.57 7.96
C MET A 127 1.05 -3.42 8.47
N ALA A 128 1.51 -2.58 7.55
CA ALA A 128 2.02 -1.26 7.88
C ALA A 128 1.40 -0.16 7.01
N ILE A 129 1.30 1.03 7.59
CA ILE A 129 0.86 2.26 6.93
C ILE A 129 1.88 3.36 7.21
N ILE A 130 2.30 4.06 6.16
CA ILE A 130 3.26 5.16 6.21
C ILE A 130 2.78 6.30 5.30
N LYS A 131 3.25 7.53 5.52
CA LYS A 131 3.13 8.57 4.50
C LYS A 131 3.84 8.14 3.22
N THR A 132 3.17 8.34 2.09
CA THR A 132 3.76 8.04 0.78
C THR A 132 5.08 8.79 0.60
N GLU A 133 5.09 10.08 0.90
CA GLU A 133 6.26 10.93 0.74
C GLU A 133 7.46 10.42 1.55
N ASP A 134 7.27 10.10 2.83
CA ASP A 134 8.33 9.57 3.69
C ASP A 134 8.91 8.25 3.15
N LEU A 135 8.06 7.35 2.65
CA LEU A 135 8.52 6.08 2.08
C LEU A 135 9.45 6.31 0.88
N TYR A 136 9.05 7.19 -0.05
CA TYR A 136 9.86 7.45 -1.24
C TYR A 136 11.09 8.29 -0.92
N LEU A 137 10.99 9.27 -0.02
CA LEU A 137 12.13 10.04 0.44
C LEU A 137 13.18 9.13 1.06
N LEU A 138 12.77 8.20 1.93
CA LEU A 138 13.68 7.22 2.52
C LEU A 138 14.37 6.37 1.44
N ILE A 139 13.63 5.88 0.44
CA ILE A 139 14.23 5.07 -0.64
C ILE A 139 15.31 5.84 -1.42
N ILE A 140 15.19 7.17 -1.52
CA ILE A 140 16.17 8.03 -2.17
C ILE A 140 17.35 8.32 -1.25
N THR A 141 17.09 8.71 0.01
CA THR A 141 18.10 9.25 0.93
C THR A 141 18.83 8.18 1.72
N ARG A 142 18.24 6.99 1.89
CA ARG A 142 18.76 5.86 2.66
C ARG A 142 18.86 4.59 1.80
N PRO A 143 19.66 4.60 0.72
CA PRO A 143 19.84 3.43 -0.14
C PRO A 143 20.47 2.24 0.60
N ASP A 144 21.12 2.47 1.74
CA ASP A 144 21.66 1.44 2.64
C ASP A 144 20.58 0.54 3.25
N LEU A 145 19.35 1.06 3.40
CA LEU A 145 18.19 0.32 3.92
C LEU A 145 17.36 -0.32 2.80
N VAL A 146 17.69 -0.05 1.54
CA VAL A 146 16.93 -0.50 0.38
C VAL A 146 17.57 -1.75 -0.18
N HIS A 147 16.80 -2.82 -0.22
CA HIS A 147 17.19 -4.07 -0.82
C HIS A 147 16.53 -4.27 -2.17
N GLU A 148 17.12 -5.12 -3.00
CA GLU A 148 16.61 -5.44 -4.32
C GLU A 148 16.28 -6.92 -4.41
N SER A 149 15.14 -7.23 -5.00
CA SER A 149 14.76 -8.60 -5.36
C SER A 149 14.44 -8.67 -6.83
N LYS A 150 14.95 -9.73 -7.46
CA LYS A 150 14.76 -10.00 -8.88
C LYS A 150 13.98 -11.29 -9.04
N SER A 151 12.73 -11.16 -9.48
CA SER A 151 11.93 -12.25 -10.05
C SER A 151 11.70 -11.95 -11.53
N ASP A 152 10.49 -12.20 -12.05
CA ASP A 152 10.07 -11.70 -13.38
C ASP A 152 9.97 -10.17 -13.45
N ASN A 153 9.95 -9.50 -12.29
CA ASN A 153 9.98 -8.05 -12.15
C ASN A 153 11.12 -7.63 -11.20
N PHE A 154 11.50 -6.35 -11.27
CA PHE A 154 12.48 -5.78 -10.36
C PHE A 154 11.76 -5.03 -9.24
N PHE A 155 12.02 -5.43 -8.00
CA PHE A 155 11.45 -4.81 -6.81
C PHE A 155 12.54 -4.21 -5.95
N LYS A 156 12.29 -3.01 -5.45
CA LYS A 156 12.96 -2.49 -4.26
C LYS A 156 12.10 -2.83 -3.04
N TYR A 157 12.73 -3.20 -1.93
CA TYR A 157 12.01 -3.40 -0.69
C TYR A 157 12.78 -2.86 0.51
N ILE A 158 12.04 -2.52 1.55
CA ILE A 158 12.57 -2.05 2.82
C ILE A 158 11.75 -2.62 3.98
N SER A 159 12.43 -3.14 5.00
CA SER A 159 11.81 -3.67 6.22
C SER A 159 11.09 -2.58 7.00
N TRP A 160 9.91 -2.89 7.54
CA TRP A 160 9.20 -1.97 8.42
C TRP A 160 9.97 -1.69 9.71
N ASP A 161 10.76 -2.67 10.18
CA ASP A 161 11.55 -2.52 11.39
C ASP A 161 12.71 -1.54 11.19
N ASP A 162 13.34 -1.56 10.01
CA ASP A 162 14.37 -0.59 9.65
C ASP A 162 13.79 0.82 9.58
N ILE A 163 12.61 0.99 8.97
CA ILE A 163 11.92 2.28 8.92
C ILE A 163 11.57 2.77 10.33
N ARG A 164 11.06 1.89 11.19
CA ARG A 164 10.66 2.24 12.56
C ARG A 164 11.83 2.73 13.42
N ASN A 165 13.06 2.34 13.08
CA ASN A 165 14.26 2.81 13.76
C ASN A 165 14.71 4.22 13.29
N GLU A 166 14.10 4.77 12.24
CA GLU A 166 14.35 6.14 11.78
C GLU A 166 13.60 7.15 12.65
N THR A 167 14.31 8.19 13.12
CA THR A 167 13.77 9.12 14.13
C THR A 167 12.70 10.07 13.61
N ASP A 168 12.75 10.39 12.31
CA ASP A 168 11.92 11.44 11.70
C ASP A 168 10.73 10.88 10.90
N ILE A 169 10.54 9.55 10.90
CA ILE A 169 9.52 8.89 10.08
C ILE A 169 8.49 8.20 10.97
N SER A 170 7.22 8.51 10.71
CA SER A 170 6.10 7.88 11.40
C SER A 170 5.53 6.74 10.57
N ILE A 171 5.72 5.52 11.04
CA ILE A 171 5.12 4.30 10.49
C ILE A 171 4.20 3.67 11.54
N PHE A 172 3.02 3.25 11.11
CA PHE A 172 2.17 2.36 11.88
C PHE A 172 2.43 0.93 11.45
N ILE A 173 2.63 0.02 12.40
CA ILE A 173 2.80 -1.40 12.15
C ILE A 173 1.82 -2.15 13.06
N LYS A 174 1.09 -3.11 12.50
CA LYS A 174 0.26 -4.05 13.25
C LYS A 174 0.58 -5.46 12.80
N ARG A 175 0.93 -6.33 13.74
CA ARG A 175 1.07 -7.77 13.50
C ARG A 175 -0.06 -8.55 14.15
N LYS A 176 -0.31 -9.75 13.65
CA LYS A 176 -1.29 -10.67 14.21
C LYS A 176 -1.04 -10.90 15.69
N GLY A 177 -2.11 -10.77 16.49
CA GLY A 177 -2.05 -10.93 17.94
C GLY A 177 -1.59 -9.70 18.71
N GLU A 178 -1.14 -8.62 18.05
CA GLU A 178 -0.83 -7.37 18.73
C GLU A 178 -2.11 -6.58 19.07
N ILE A 179 -2.21 -6.17 20.34
CA ILE A 179 -3.23 -5.24 20.83
C ILE A 179 -2.65 -3.83 20.76
N LEU A 180 -3.38 -2.87 20.18
CA LEU A 180 -2.93 -1.49 20.19
C LEU A 180 -3.06 -0.88 21.59
N GLU A 181 -1.92 -0.50 22.16
CA GLU A 181 -1.89 0.17 23.46
C GLU A 181 -2.25 1.66 23.37
N ARG A 182 -2.21 2.27 22.17
CA ARG A 182 -2.50 3.69 21.91
C ARG A 182 -3.05 3.92 20.50
N GLU A 183 -3.78 5.02 20.31
CA GLU A 183 -4.22 5.42 18.98
C GLU A 183 -3.03 5.78 18.06
N PRO A 184 -3.03 5.27 16.82
CA PRO A 184 -2.06 5.66 15.80
C PRO A 184 -2.09 7.16 15.53
N ARG A 185 -0.91 7.79 15.37
CA ARG A 185 -0.79 9.18 14.93
C ARG A 185 -0.06 9.23 13.59
N LEU A 186 -0.79 8.95 12.51
CA LEU A 186 -0.34 9.21 11.14
C LEU A 186 -0.84 10.61 10.73
N ASN A 187 -0.18 11.65 11.26
CA ASN A 187 -0.54 13.05 11.01
C ASN A 187 -0.19 13.48 9.59
#